data_AF-A0A3D6B1E8-F1
#
_entry.id   AF-A0A3D6B1E8-F1
#
_cell.length_a   1.000
_cell.length_b   1.000
_cell.length_c   1.000
_cell.angle_alpha   90.00
_cell.angle_beta   90.00
_cell.angle_gamma   90.00
#
_symmetry.space_group_name_H-M   'P 1'
#
loop_
_entity.id
_entity.type
_entity.pdbx_description
1 polymer ?
#
loop_
_entity_poly.entity_id
_entity_poly.type
_entity_poly.pdbx_seq_one_letter_code
_entity_poly.pdbx_strand_id
1 'polypeptide(L)' 'MKDIVLKGNVIRRELLVALCCVLLSFCINVVAVIVYAKPWTEIFTQIGYVVVIGVVFYCIMWVFRLLYLAIKKLITKL' A
#
# COMPACT_ATOMS: atom_id res chain seq x y z
N MET A 1 -23.73 10.21 8.41
CA MET A 1 -22.77 9.50 7.54
C MET A 1 -23.33 9.59 6.13
N LYS A 2 -22.85 10.54 5.33
CA LYS A 2 -23.42 10.88 4.01
C LYS A 2 -22.93 9.88 2.97
N ASP A 3 -23.87 9.39 2.19
CA ASP A 3 -23.75 8.44 1.09
C ASP A 3 -22.54 8.71 0.20
N ILE A 4 -21.46 7.98 0.46
CA ILE A 4 -20.43 7.77 -0.54
C ILE A 4 -21.05 6.77 -1.52
N VAL A 5 -21.63 7.27 -2.60
CA VAL A 5 -22.07 6.50 -3.77
C VAL A 5 -20.85 5.96 -4.54
N LEU A 6 -19.86 5.41 -3.83
CA LEU A 6 -18.81 4.58 -4.43
C LEU A 6 -19.34 3.17 -4.48
N LYS A 7 -19.61 2.71 -5.70
CA LYS A 7 -19.94 1.32 -6.05
C LYS A 7 -19.10 0.38 -5.17
N GLY A 8 -19.72 -0.44 -4.31
CA GLY A 8 -19.03 -1.22 -3.28
C GLY A 8 -17.88 -2.10 -3.79
N ASN A 9 -17.88 -2.45 -5.09
CA ASN A 9 -16.77 -3.12 -5.76
C ASN A 9 -15.46 -2.31 -5.81
N VAL A 10 -15.53 -0.97 -5.84
CA VAL A 10 -14.33 -0.11 -5.87
C VAL A 10 -13.68 -0.09 -4.49
N ILE A 11 -14.47 0.07 -3.42
CA ILE A 11 -13.99 0.00 -2.03
C ILE A 11 -13.36 -1.36 -1.72
N ARG A 12 -13.97 -2.47 -2.15
CA ARG A 12 -13.39 -3.81 -1.99
C ARG A 12 -12.06 -3.95 -2.73
N ARG A 13 -11.93 -3.41 -3.95
CA ARG A 13 -10.65 -3.41 -4.67
C ARG A 13 -9.59 -2.57 -3.97
N GLU A 14 -9.94 -1.39 -3.49
CA GLU A 14 -9.01 -0.52 -2.74
C GLU A 14 -8.51 -1.21 -1.46
N LEU A 15 -9.42 -1.85 -0.73
CA LEU A 15 -9.08 -2.58 0.48
C LEU A 15 -8.17 -3.79 0.19
N LEU A 16 -8.44 -4.52 -0.90
CA LEU A 16 -7.63 -5.67 -1.29
C LEU A 16 -6.22 -5.23 -1.74
N VAL A 17 -6.11 -4.13 -2.48
CA VAL A 17 -4.82 -3.53 -2.84
C VAL A 17 -4.05 -3.06 -1.60
N ALA A 18 -4.72 -2.42 -0.64
CA ALA A 18 -4.10 -2.02 0.63
C ALA A 18 -3.63 -3.25 1.44
N LEU A 19 -4.45 -4.30 1.51
CA LEU A 19 -4.13 -5.54 2.21
C LEU A 19 -2.90 -6.23 1.58
N CYS A 20 -2.85 -6.33 0.25
CA CYS A 20 -1.69 -6.86 -0.46
C CYS A 20 -0.43 -6.05 -0.17
N CYS A 21 -0.53 -4.73 -0.07
CA CYS A 21 0.60 -3.85 0.26
C CYS A 21 1.13 -4.08 1.68
N VAL A 22 0.23 -4.23 2.65
CA VAL A 22 0.59 -4.55 4.04
C VAL A 22 1.25 -5.92 4.14
N LEU A 23 0.70 -6.92 3.43
CA LEU A 23 1.29 -8.27 3.36
C LEU A 23 2.70 -8.23 2.74
N LEU A 24 2.88 -7.47 1.66
CA LEU A 24 4.19 -7.32 1.02
C LEU A 24 5.22 -6.68 1.96
N SER A 25 4.82 -5.62 2.67
CA SER A 25 5.67 -4.95 3.67
C SER A 25 6.07 -5.91 4.79
N PHE A 26 5.14 -6.74 5.26
CA PHE A 26 5.42 -7.77 6.27
C PHE A 26 6.43 -8.81 5.76
N CYS A 27 6.28 -9.30 4.53
CA CYS A 27 7.25 -10.22 3.92
C CYS A 27 8.65 -9.60 3.82
N ILE A 28 8.75 -8.34 3.40
CA ILE A 28 10.03 -7.62 3.33
C ILE A 28 10.66 -7.51 4.73
N ASN A 29 9.86 -7.25 5.76
CA ASN A 29 10.34 -7.18 7.14
C ASN A 29 10.89 -8.52 7.63
N VAL A 30 10.21 -9.63 7.34
CA VAL A 30 10.68 -10.98 7.68
C VAL A 30 11.97 -11.32 6.92
N VAL A 31 12.04 -11.04 5.62
CA VAL A 31 13.24 -11.27 4.80
C VAL A 31 14.43 -10.46 5.33
N ALA A 32 14.22 -9.21 5.74
CA ALA A 32 15.29 -8.39 6.31
C ALA A 32 15.85 -9.01 7.59
N VAL A 33 15.00 -9.53 8.49
CA VAL A 33 15.48 -10.19 9.70
C VAL A 33 16.31 -11.44 9.38
N ILE A 34 15.89 -12.23 8.39
CA ILE A 34 16.61 -13.43 7.94
C ILE A 34 17.97 -13.06 7.31
N VAL A 35 18.00 -12.12 6.36
CA VAL A 35 19.21 -11.74 5.61
C VAL A 35 20.25 -11.08 6.51
N TYR A 36 19.81 -10.22 7.43
CA TYR A 36 20.71 -9.52 8.35
C TYR A 36 20.99 -10.29 9.65
N ALA A 37 20.53 -11.55 9.75
CA ALA A 37 20.68 -12.43 10.92
C ALA A 37 20.32 -11.73 12.25
N LYS A 38 19.27 -10.90 12.22
CA LYS A 38 18.84 -10.10 13.38
C LYS A 38 18.04 -10.97 14.35
N PRO A 39 18.07 -10.68 15.66
CA PRO A 39 17.31 -11.47 16.63
C PRO A 39 15.82 -11.43 16.30
N TRP A 40 15.14 -12.57 16.47
CA TRP A 40 13.74 -12.78 16.06
C TRP A 40 12.76 -11.85 16.80
N THR A 41 13.18 -11.31 17.95
CA THR A 41 12.45 -10.28 18.69
C THR A 41 12.34 -8.96 17.91
N GLU A 42 13.26 -8.67 17.00
CA GLU A 42 13.20 -7.46 16.17
C GLU A 42 11.98 -7.44 15.26
N ILE A 43 11.49 -8.61 14.80
CA ILE A 43 10.27 -8.74 13.98
C ILE A 43 9.07 -8.08 14.68
N PHE A 44 8.94 -8.29 16.00
CA PHE A 44 7.84 -7.72 16.79
C PHE A 44 8.06 -6.23 17.09
N THR A 45 9.29 -5.83 17.41
CA THR A 45 9.59 -4.40 17.66
C THR A 45 9.49 -3.54 16.40
N GLN A 46 9.65 -4.14 15.22
CA GLN A 46 9.60 -3.43 13.94
C GLN A 46 8.20 -3.36 13.32
N ILE A 47 7.16 -3.90 13.96
CA ILE A 47 5.76 -3.81 13.47
C ILE A 47 5.36 -2.36 13.14
N GLY A 48 5.79 -1.39 13.95
CA GLY A 48 5.55 0.03 13.66
C GLY A 48 6.16 0.49 12.32
N TYR A 49 7.37 0.04 12.01
CA TYR A 49 8.03 0.33 10.72
C TYR A 49 7.33 -0.39 9.57
N VAL A 50 6.86 -1.62 9.77
CA VAL A 50 6.10 -2.36 8.74
C VAL A 50 4.83 -1.61 8.35
N VAL A 51 4.11 -1.07 9.33
CA VAL A 51 2.91 -0.26 9.10
C VAL A 51 3.26 1.03 8.35
N VAL A 52 4.28 1.77 8.78
CA VAL A 52 4.72 3.01 8.12
C VAL A 52 5.16 2.74 6.68
N ILE A 53 5.97 1.71 6.45
CA ILE A 53 6.42 1.31 5.10
C ILE A 53 5.23 0.89 4.24
N GLY A 54 4.26 0.15 4.79
CA GLY A 54 3.03 -0.22 4.09
C GLY A 54 2.21 0.99 3.67
N VAL A 55 2.08 2.00 4.54
CA VAL A 55 1.42 3.28 4.22
C VAL A 55 2.17 4.03 3.13
N VAL A 56 3.51 4.07 3.18
CA VAL A 56 4.33 4.70 2.14
C VAL A 56 4.12 4.03 0.78
N PHE A 57 4.14 2.69 0.72
CA PHE A 57 3.86 1.97 -0.52
C PHE A 57 2.44 2.23 -1.05
N TYR A 58 1.45 2.30 -0.16
CA TYR A 58 0.09 2.67 -0.55
C TYR A 58 0.04 4.09 -1.15
N CYS A 59 0.69 5.07 -0.52
CA CYS A 59 0.81 6.43 -1.05
C CYS A 59 1.48 6.46 -2.43
N ILE A 60 2.56 5.70 -2.63
CA ILE A 60 3.25 5.61 -3.93
C ILE A 60 2.29 5.09 -5.01
N MET A 61 1.55 4.00 -4.74
CA MET A 61 0.56 3.49 -5.70
C MET A 61 -0.55 4.50 -5.99
N TRP A 62 -0.96 5.28 -4.98
CA TRP A 62 -1.95 6.33 -5.14
C TRP A 62 -1.46 7.47 -6.06
N VAL A 63 -0.18 7.87 -5.92
CA VAL A 63 0.47 8.84 -6.80
C VAL A 63 0.52 8.34 -8.24
N PHE A 64 0.89 7.08 -8.47
CA PHE A 64 0.88 6.49 -9.83
C PHE A 64 -0.51 6.52 -10.46
N ARG A 65 -1.58 6.27 -9.69
CA ARG A 65 -2.96 6.39 -10.19
C ARG A 65 -3.36 7.81 -10.52
N LEU A 66 -3.01 8.78 -9.68
CA LEU A 66 -3.24 10.19 -9.95
C LEU A 66 -2.54 10.63 -11.24
N LEU A 67 -1.28 10.21 -11.43
CA LEU A 67 -0.52 10.44 -12.65
C LEU A 67 -1.20 9.81 -13.87
N TYR A 68 -1.61 8.54 -13.79
CA TYR A 68 -2.32 7.88 -14.89
C TYR A 68 -3.62 8.58 -15.26
N LEU A 69 -4.41 9.00 -14.27
CA LEU A 69 -5.65 9.74 -14.49
C LEU A 69 -5.39 11.14 -15.08
N ALA A 70 -4.34 11.82 -14.64
CA ALA A 70 -3.93 13.13 -15.16
C ALA A 70 -3.50 13.02 -16.63
N ILE A 71 -2.65 12.04 -16.96
CA ILE A 71 -2.21 11.76 -18.33
C ILE A 71 -3.40 11.39 -19.22
N LYS A 72 -4.28 10.49 -18.76
CA LYS A 72 -5.49 10.11 -19.51
C LYS A 72 -6.37 11.32 -19.80
N LYS A 73 -6.61 12.17 -18.79
CA LYS A 73 -7.38 13.41 -18.97
C LYS A 73 -6.72 14.34 -19.98
N LEU A 74 -5.40 14.48 -19.95
CA LEU A 74 -4.65 15.33 -20.88
C LEU A 74 -4.78 14.81 -22.32
N ILE A 75 -4.63 13.50 -22.53
CA ILE A 75 -4.76 12.86 -23.86
C ILE A 75 -6.19 12.91 -24.38
N THR A 76 -7.21 12.75 -23.52
CA THR A 76 -8.62 12.83 -23.95
C THR A 76 -9.08 14.27 -24.20
N LYS A 77 -8.35 15.28 -23.69
CA LYS A 77 -8.63 16.70 -23.95
C LYS A 77 -7.93 17.24 -25.20
N LEU A 78 -6.94 16.51 -25.72
CA LEU A 78 -6.21 16.84 -26.95
C LEU A 78 -6.97 16.29 -28.16
#